data_AF-A0A4S8LZD9-F1
#
_entry.id   AF-A0A4S8LZD9-F1
#
_cell.length_a   1.000
_cell.length_b   1.000
_cell.length_c   1.000
_cell.angle_alpha   90.00
_cell.angle_beta   90.00
_cell.angle_gamma   90.00
#
_symmetry.space_group_name_H-M   'P 1'
#
loop_
_entity.id
_entity.type
_entity.pdbx_description
1 polymer ?
#
loop_
_entity_poly.entity_id
_entity_poly.type
_entity_poly.pdbx_seq_one_letter_code
_entity_poly.pdbx_strand_id
1 'polypeptide(L)' 'IKMGSPPNFDRDRSKALVFYSECLLYLTANTETYNTAEKKIAFMLSFMKKGAAAEWKLVKFYNYLKNG' A
#
# COMPACT_ATOMS: atom_id res chain seq x y z
N ILE A 1 -4.70 -11.84 16.51
CA ILE A 1 -4.99 -12.54 15.23
C ILE A 1 -3.84 -12.26 14.28
N LYS A 2 -3.18 -13.28 13.71
CA LYS A 2 -2.11 -13.10 12.72
C LYS A 2 -2.77 -13.03 11.34
N MET A 3 -2.93 -11.81 10.82
CA MET A 3 -3.44 -11.63 9.46
C MET A 3 -2.35 -11.90 8.43
N GLY A 4 -2.75 -12.44 7.27
CA GLY A 4 -1.88 -12.51 6.11
C GLY A 4 -1.47 -11.11 5.67
N SER A 5 -0.25 -10.98 5.15
CA SER A 5 0.20 -9.75 4.50
C SER A 5 -0.45 -9.66 3.11
N PRO A 6 -0.87 -8.46 2.66
CA PRO A 6 -1.34 -8.27 1.30
C PRO A 6 -0.35 -8.79 0.24
N PRO A 7 -0.81 -9.26 -0.94
CA PRO A 7 0.07 -9.64 -2.03
C PRO A 7 0.82 -8.41 -2.56
N ASN A 8 1.96 -8.66 -3.22
CA ASN A 8 2.60 -7.60 -3.99
C ASN A 8 1.70 -7.19 -5.17
N PHE A 9 1.70 -5.90 -5.51
CA PHE A 9 0.94 -5.36 -6.63
C PHE A 9 1.89 -4.86 -7.73
N ASP A 10 1.68 -5.36 -8.96
CA ASP A 10 2.53 -5.14 -10.13
C ASP A 10 1.79 -4.39 -11.27
N ARG A 11 0.65 -3.75 -10.97
CA ARG A 11 -0.28 -3.07 -11.91
C ARG A 11 -1.19 -3.99 -12.71
N ASP A 12 -1.24 -5.28 -12.43
CA ASP A 12 -2.28 -6.15 -12.97
C ASP A 12 -3.66 -5.73 -12.46
N ARG A 13 -4.45 -5.12 -13.35
CA ARG A 13 -5.79 -4.59 -13.01
C ARG A 13 -6.73 -5.69 -12.51
N SER A 14 -6.55 -6.94 -12.95
CA SER A 14 -7.38 -8.06 -12.48
C SER A 14 -7.17 -8.36 -10.99
N LYS A 15 -5.99 -8.03 -10.46
CA LYS A 15 -5.62 -8.23 -9.05
C LYS A 15 -5.84 -6.99 -8.18
N ALA A 16 -6.20 -5.85 -8.76
CA ALA A 16 -6.30 -4.58 -8.05
C ALA A 16 -7.34 -4.62 -6.92
N LEU A 17 -8.51 -5.23 -7.17
CA LEU A 17 -9.56 -5.34 -6.16
C LEU A 17 -9.15 -6.24 -5.00
N VAL A 18 -8.53 -7.39 -5.29
CA VAL A 18 -8.03 -8.33 -4.28
C VAL A 18 -6.98 -7.65 -3.42
N PHE A 19 -5.97 -7.05 -4.04
CA PHE A 19 -4.93 -6.29 -3.35
C PHE A 19 -5.51 -5.20 -2.43
N TYR A 20 -6.43 -4.39 -2.94
CA TYR A 20 -7.06 -3.32 -2.17
C TYR A 20 -7.84 -3.86 -0.97
N SER A 21 -8.62 -4.93 -1.16
CA SER A 21 -9.41 -5.55 -0.09
C SER A 21 -8.53 -6.10 1.04
N GLU A 22 -7.41 -6.75 0.70
CA GLU A 22 -6.47 -7.25 1.70
C GLU A 22 -5.74 -6.14 2.44
N CYS A 23 -5.37 -5.06 1.74
CA CYS A 23 -4.83 -3.87 2.39
C CYS A 23 -5.84 -3.28 3.39
N LEU A 24 -7.11 -3.13 3.00
CA LEU A 24 -8.13 -2.60 3.89
C LEU A 24 -8.36 -3.48 5.12
N LEU A 25 -8.39 -4.79 4.95
CA LEU A 25 -8.53 -5.73 6.06
C LEU A 25 -7.39 -5.57 7.07
N TYR A 26 -6.15 -5.53 6.57
CA TYR A 26 -4.98 -5.34 7.43
C TYR A 26 -5.00 -3.98 8.14
N LEU A 27 -5.29 -2.89 7.42
CA LEU A 27 -5.32 -1.54 7.99
C LEU A 27 -6.43 -1.39 9.05
N THR A 28 -7.59 -2.02 8.83
CA THR A 28 -8.71 -2.00 9.79
C THR A 28 -8.38 -2.76 11.07
N ALA A 29 -7.53 -3.78 10.98
CA ALA A 29 -7.08 -4.55 12.15
C ALA A 29 -5.95 -3.88 12.93
N ASN A 30 -5.24 -2.91 12.33
CA ASN A 30 -4.04 -2.30 12.88
C ASN A 30 -4.19 -0.76 12.96
N THR A 31 -5.38 -0.29 13.32
CA THR A 31 -5.75 1.14 13.30
C THR A 31 -4.87 2.01 14.17
N GLU A 32 -4.42 1.52 15.33
CA GLU A 32 -3.50 2.26 16.22
C GLU A 32 -2.14 2.50 15.56
N THR A 33 -1.63 1.50 14.82
CA THR A 33 -0.36 1.61 14.10
C THR A 33 -0.49 2.53 12.88
N TYR A 34 -1.52 2.29 12.05
CA TYR A 34 -1.80 3.04 10.83
C TYR A 34 -2.89 4.09 11.06
N ASN A 35 -2.67 4.94 12.06
CA ASN A 35 -3.65 5.93 12.53
C ASN A 35 -3.73 7.21 11.67
N THR A 36 -2.83 7.40 10.70
CA THR A 36 -2.85 8.56 9.77
C THR A 36 -3.02 8.11 8.33
N ALA A 37 -3.46 9.03 7.46
CA ALA A 37 -3.60 8.74 6.03
C ALA A 37 -2.25 8.40 5.39
N GLU A 38 -1.18 9.09 5.78
CA GLU A 38 0.18 8.91 5.28
C GLU A 38 0.70 7.51 5.61
N LYS A 39 0.48 7.03 6.83
CA LYS A 39 0.87 5.67 7.23
C LYS A 39 0.12 4.60 6.43
N LYS A 40 -1.18 4.80 6.20
CA LYS A 40 -2.01 3.90 5.37
C LYS A 40 -1.52 3.86 3.93
N ILE A 41 -1.23 5.02 3.35
CA ILE A 41 -0.67 5.16 1.99
C ILE A 41 0.70 4.48 1.90
N ALA A 42 1.60 4.78 2.85
CA ALA A 42 2.93 4.17 2.88
C ALA A 42 2.88 2.64 2.98
N PHE A 43 1.96 2.11 3.79
CA PHE A 43 1.71 0.67 3.87
C PHE A 43 1.31 0.08 2.52
N MET A 44 0.28 0.62 1.86
CA MET A 44 -0.18 0.14 0.56
C MET A 44 0.94 0.22 -0.50
N LEU A 45 1.69 1.33 -0.52
CA LEU A 45 2.82 1.51 -1.43
C LEU A 45 3.96 0.52 -1.17
N SER A 46 4.14 0.03 0.06
CA SER A 46 5.22 -0.91 0.40
C SER A 46 5.14 -2.24 -0.37
N PHE A 47 3.96 -2.61 -0.87
CA PHE A 47 3.71 -3.82 -1.67
C PHE A 47 3.91 -3.62 -3.18
N MET A 48 4.16 -2.38 -3.62
CA MET A 48 4.53 -2.05 -5.01
C MET A 48 6.04 -2.18 -5.19
N LYS A 49 6.52 -3.43 -5.26
CA LYS A 49 7.95 -3.76 -5.20
C LYS A 49 8.61 -4.07 -6.55
N LYS A 50 7.82 -4.25 -7.63
CA LYS A 50 8.34 -4.69 -8.93
C LYS A 50 7.68 -3.96 -10.09
N GLY A 51 8.38 -3.96 -11.23
CA GLY A 51 7.91 -3.42 -12.49
C GLY A 51 7.50 -1.95 -12.40
N ALA A 52 6.58 -1.55 -13.28
CA ALA A 52 6.15 -0.16 -13.38
C ALA A 52 5.38 0.35 -12.14
N ALA A 53 4.98 -0.53 -11.19
CA ALA A 53 4.43 -0.11 -9.89
C ALA A 53 5.53 0.47 -8.98
N ALA A 54 6.71 -0.15 -8.97
CA ALA A 54 7.83 0.31 -8.16
C ALA A 54 8.37 1.67 -8.63
N GLU A 55 8.47 1.86 -9.94
CA GLU A 55 8.86 3.13 -10.55
C GLU A 55 7.86 4.24 -10.23
N TRP A 56 6.56 3.96 -10.39
CA TRP A 56 5.49 4.91 -10.05
C TRP A 56 5.49 5.26 -8.56
N LYS A 57 5.71 4.27 -7.69
CA LYS A 57 5.83 4.48 -6.24
C LYS A 57 6.93 5.48 -5.92
N LEU A 58 8.13 5.32 -6.49
CA LEU A 58 9.25 6.22 -6.22
C LEU A 58 8.86 7.68 -6.50
N VAL A 59 8.31 7.95 -7.68
CA VAL A 59 7.87 9.30 -8.06
C VAL A 59 6.83 9.85 -7.09
N LYS A 60 5.83 9.06 -6.70
CA LYS A 60 4.76 9.54 -5.80
C LYS A 60 5.22 9.70 -4.37
N PHE A 61 6.01 8.76 -3.84
CA PHE A 61 6.50 8.81 -2.46
C PHE A 61 7.41 10.02 -2.22
N TYR A 62 8.31 10.34 -3.17
CA TYR A 62 9.11 11.57 -3.10
C TYR A 62 8.26 12.84 -3.09
N ASN A 63 7.15 12.87 -3.82
CA ASN A 63 6.25 14.03 -3.82
C ASN A 63 5.43 14.16 -2.54
N TYR A 64 5.02 13.06 -1.92
CA TYR A 64 4.33 13.07 -0.62
C TYR A 64 5.22 13.59 0.51
N LEU A 65 6.48 13.19 0.55
CA LEU A 65 7.43 13.65 1.58
C LEU A 65 7.86 15.12 1.44
N LYS A 66 7.77 15.68 0.23
CA LYS A 66 8.21 17.05 -0.04
C LYS A 66 7.12 18.09 0.25
N ASN A 67 5.85 17.68 0.25
CA ASN A 67 4.69 18.57 0.29
C ASN A 67 3.74 18.30 1.49
N GLY A 68 4.06 17.35 2.37
CA GLY A 68 3.35 17.09 3.63
C GLY A 68 4.22 17.45 4.81
#